data_AF-A0A7V4XG21-F1
#
_entry.id   AF-A0A7V4XG21-F1
#
_cell.length_a   1.000
_cell.length_b   1.000
_cell.length_c   1.000
_cell.angle_alpha   90.00
_cell.angle_beta   90.00
_cell.angle_gamma   90.00
#
_symmetry.space_group_name_H-M   'P 1'
#
loop_
_entity.id
_entity.type
_entity.pdbx_description
1 polymer ?
#
loop_
_entity_poly.entity_id
_entity_poly.type
_entity_poly.pdbx_seq_one_letter_code
_entity_poly.pdbx_strand_id
1 'polypeptide(L)'
;MRNSVIRIDPIADGLNQLNPNTPAPRTGIALTNSGKLLLAVCDQPATLHQFAGALRSRGAIEAINLDSGPASELYFRGKTIVPARLCMTNLLIVYKKLQANNNETGQQSKVPCIYHSISIKPDQTRRIPTHIRGSYFW
;
A
#
# COMPACT_ATOMS: atom_id res chain seq x y z
N MET A 1 -10.36 -3.98 6.19
CA MET A 1 -11.41 -3.95 5.13
C MET A 1 -11.60 -5.35 4.62
N ARG A 2 -12.85 -5.80 4.49
CA ARG A 2 -13.20 -7.15 4.05
C ARG A 2 -14.36 -7.11 3.08
N ASN A 3 -14.28 -7.80 1.95
CA ASN A 3 -15.28 -7.80 0.88
C ASN A 3 -15.68 -6.36 0.44
N SER A 4 -14.70 -5.47 0.30
CA SER A 4 -14.88 -4.03 0.01
C SER A 4 -15.61 -3.22 1.09
N VAL A 5 -15.95 -3.82 2.22
CA VAL A 5 -16.60 -3.16 3.35
C VAL A 5 -15.53 -2.69 4.34
N ILE A 6 -15.54 -1.39 4.63
CA ILE A 6 -14.66 -0.80 5.64
C ILE A 6 -15.15 -1.30 7.02
N ARG A 7 -14.34 -2.17 7.62
CA ARG A 7 -14.51 -2.73 8.96
C ARG A 7 -13.32 -2.23 9.76
N ILE A 8 -13.54 -1.25 10.62
CA ILE A 8 -12.53 -0.70 11.53
C ILE A 8 -13.15 -0.81 12.90
N ASP A 9 -12.62 -1.71 13.72
CA ASP A 9 -13.05 -1.93 15.09
C ASP A 9 -11.79 -2.24 15.93
N PRO A 10 -11.08 -1.21 16.39
CA PRO A 10 -9.83 -1.40 17.12
C PRO A 10 -10.00 -2.25 18.37
N ILE A 11 -11.15 -2.18 19.05
CA ILE A 11 -11.39 -2.97 20.27
C ILE A 11 -11.50 -4.45 19.91
N ALA A 12 -12.30 -4.79 18.90
CA ALA A 12 -12.40 -6.17 18.41
C ALA A 12 -11.06 -6.71 17.87
N ASP A 13 -10.22 -5.84 17.30
CA ASP A 13 -8.87 -6.16 16.82
C ASP A 13 -7.80 -6.19 17.93
N GLY A 14 -8.17 -5.97 19.20
CA GLY A 14 -7.25 -5.99 20.35
C GLY A 14 -6.43 -4.71 20.57
N LEU A 15 -6.73 -3.65 19.83
CA LEU A 15 -6.06 -2.34 19.81
C LEU A 15 -6.83 -1.32 20.67
N ASN A 16 -7.01 -1.60 21.96
CA ASN A 16 -7.84 -0.82 22.88
C ASN A 16 -7.45 0.67 23.01
N GLN A 17 -6.17 1.00 22.80
CA GLN A 17 -5.65 2.37 22.91
C GLN A 17 -5.65 3.11 21.57
N LEU A 18 -6.00 2.43 20.48
CA LEU A 18 -5.98 3.02 19.15
C LEU A 18 -7.27 3.81 18.90
N ASN A 19 -7.14 5.12 18.72
CA ASN A 19 -8.23 5.94 18.18
C ASN A 19 -8.17 5.93 16.64
N PRO A 20 -9.17 5.36 15.92
CA PRO A 20 -9.14 5.25 14.47
C PRO A 20 -9.34 6.59 13.75
N ASN A 21 -9.80 7.61 14.48
CA ASN A 21 -10.03 8.96 13.99
C ASN A 21 -8.82 9.88 14.20
N THR A 22 -7.77 9.43 14.88
CA THR A 22 -6.53 10.21 14.98
C THR A 22 -5.82 10.24 13.63
N PRO A 23 -5.56 11.42 13.03
CA PRO A 23 -4.79 11.50 11.80
C PRO A 23 -3.31 11.15 12.04
N ALA A 24 -2.76 10.30 11.20
CA ALA A 24 -1.32 9.97 11.19
C ALA A 24 -0.93 9.50 9.78
N PRO A 25 0.35 9.56 9.40
CA PRO A 25 0.84 8.81 8.24
C PRO A 25 0.40 7.36 8.34
N ARG A 26 -0.01 6.75 7.22
CA ARG A 26 -0.57 5.40 7.18
C ARG A 26 0.20 4.52 6.21
N THR A 27 0.41 3.27 6.61
CA THR A 27 0.94 2.22 5.75
C THR A 27 -0.05 1.08 5.72
N GLY A 28 -0.23 0.45 4.57
CA GLY A 28 -1.16 -0.65 4.43
C GLY A 28 -0.91 -1.49 3.20
N ILE A 29 -1.53 -2.66 3.23
CA ILE A 29 -1.53 -3.60 2.12
C ILE A 29 -2.97 -3.95 1.77
N ALA A 30 -3.22 -4.12 0.48
CA ALA A 30 -4.53 -4.48 0.00
C ALA A 30 -4.47 -5.46 -1.18
N LEU A 31 -5.53 -6.25 -1.34
CA LEU A 31 -5.76 -7.09 -2.49
C LEU A 31 -6.87 -6.49 -3.34
N THR A 32 -6.66 -6.43 -4.65
CA THR A 32 -7.71 -6.03 -5.60
C THR A 32 -8.50 -7.24 -6.08
N ASN A 33 -9.68 -6.99 -6.68
CA ASN A 33 -10.47 -8.06 -7.30
C ASN A 33 -9.71 -8.80 -8.43
N SER A 34 -8.71 -8.16 -9.03
CA SER A 34 -7.83 -8.77 -10.05
C SER A 34 -6.71 -9.65 -9.47
N GLY A 35 -6.70 -9.88 -8.16
CA GLY A 35 -5.63 -10.62 -7.46
C GLY A 35 -4.32 -9.84 -7.34
N LYS A 36 -4.29 -8.55 -7.72
CA LYS A 36 -3.10 -7.71 -7.57
C LYS A 36 -2.96 -7.20 -6.14
N LEU A 37 -1.73 -7.22 -5.65
CA LEU A 37 -1.31 -6.64 -4.38
C LEU A 37 -1.06 -5.14 -4.53
N LEU A 38 -1.57 -4.34 -3.60
CA LEU A 38 -1.28 -2.92 -3.45
C LEU A 38 -0.48 -2.70 -2.18
N LEU A 39 0.70 -2.09 -2.32
CA LEU A 39 1.47 -1.54 -1.21
C LEU A 39 1.24 -0.04 -1.19
N ALA A 40 0.70 0.48 -0.10
CA ALA A 40 0.28 1.86 0.01
C ALA A 40 0.88 2.53 1.23
N VAL A 41 1.44 3.73 1.01
CA VAL A 41 1.85 4.65 2.07
C VAL A 41 1.19 6.00 1.80
N CYS A 42 0.55 6.54 2.84
CA CYS A 42 0.09 7.92 2.92
C CYS A 42 1.05 8.66 3.86
N ASP A 43 1.88 9.52 3.30
CA ASP A 43 2.89 10.31 4.01
C ASP A 43 2.27 11.47 4.80
N GLN A 44 1.10 11.93 4.37
CA GLN A 44 0.32 12.93 5.07
C GLN A 44 -0.63 12.31 6.12
N PRO A 45 -0.99 13.04 7.18
CA PRO A 45 -1.91 12.54 8.18
C PRO A 45 -3.28 12.17 7.60
N ALA A 46 -3.68 10.92 7.77
CA ALA A 46 -5.01 10.40 7.45
C ALA A 46 -5.57 9.56 8.61
N THR A 47 -6.88 9.63 8.81
CA THR A 47 -7.59 8.69 9.68
C THR A 47 -7.63 7.29 9.05
N LEU A 48 -7.87 6.24 9.84
CA LEU A 48 -8.01 4.88 9.29
C LEU A 48 -9.18 4.79 8.29
N HIS A 49 -10.26 5.53 8.53
CA HIS A 49 -11.41 5.57 7.62
C HIS A 49 -11.06 6.23 6.28
N GLN A 50 -10.32 7.35 6.29
CA GLN A 50 -9.86 8.00 5.07
C GLN A 50 -8.91 7.11 4.28
N PHE A 51 -7.96 6.47 4.96
CA PHE A 51 -7.01 5.57 4.32
C PHE A 51 -7.70 4.34 3.72
N ALA A 52 -8.60 3.69 4.46
CA ALA A 52 -9.40 2.57 3.95
C ALA A 52 -10.29 3.00 2.76
N GLY A 53 -10.88 4.20 2.81
CA GLY A 53 -11.64 4.77 1.70
C GLY A 53 -10.78 4.98 0.44
N ALA A 54 -9.54 5.44 0.60
CA ALA A 54 -8.61 5.63 -0.49
C ALA A 54 -8.11 4.31 -1.09
N LEU A 55 -7.91 3.28 -0.28
CA LEU A 55 -7.61 1.92 -0.78
C LEU A 55 -8.81 1.38 -1.57
N ARG A 56 -10.02 1.52 -1.04
CA ARG A 56 -11.25 1.07 -1.71
C ARG A 56 -11.46 1.76 -3.04
N SER A 57 -11.23 3.08 -3.14
CA SER A 57 -11.36 3.81 -4.41
C SER A 57 -10.34 3.39 -5.47
N ARG A 58 -9.27 2.70 -5.07
CA ARG A 58 -8.27 2.07 -5.96
C ARG A 58 -8.54 0.59 -6.26
N GLY A 59 -9.74 0.10 -5.92
CA GLY A 59 -10.18 -1.24 -6.27
C GLY A 59 -9.76 -2.32 -5.27
N ALA A 60 -9.31 -1.94 -4.08
CA ALA A 60 -9.08 -2.88 -3.00
C ALA A 60 -10.40 -3.52 -2.53
N ILE A 61 -10.39 -4.85 -2.38
CA ILE A 61 -11.48 -5.65 -1.82
C ILE A 61 -11.14 -6.15 -0.41
N GLU A 62 -9.88 -6.46 -0.17
CA GLU A 62 -9.33 -6.81 1.14
C GLU A 62 -8.23 -5.80 1.47
N ALA A 63 -8.15 -5.34 2.72
CA ALA A 63 -7.05 -4.49 3.15
C ALA A 63 -6.83 -4.55 4.65
N ILE A 64 -5.57 -4.43 5.06
CA ILE A 64 -5.17 -4.30 6.46
C ILE A 64 -4.21 -3.12 6.62
N ASN A 65 -4.31 -2.43 7.75
CA ASN A 65 -3.37 -1.38 8.12
C ASN A 65 -2.13 -2.02 8.75
N LEU A 66 -0.94 -1.49 8.43
CA LEU A 66 0.33 -1.90 9.01
C LEU A 66 0.82 -0.85 10.00
N ASP A 67 1.94 -1.13 10.66
CA ASP A 67 2.62 -0.16 11.50
C ASP A 67 2.86 1.14 10.72
N SER A 68 2.55 2.25 11.37
CA SER A 68 2.26 3.53 10.73
C SER A 68 2.93 4.67 11.50
N GLY A 69 2.69 5.91 11.08
CA GLY A 69 3.30 7.08 11.70
C GLY A 69 4.73 7.31 11.19
N PRO A 70 5.65 7.79 12.04
CA PRO A 70 7.03 8.09 11.62
C PRO A 70 7.82 6.90 11.07
N ALA A 71 7.38 5.66 11.36
CA ALA A 71 7.94 4.43 10.81
C ALA A 71 7.38 4.06 9.42
N SER A 72 6.59 4.92 8.77
CA SER A 72 6.03 4.61 7.45
C SER A 72 7.09 4.82 6.34
N GLU A 73 7.51 3.75 5.66
CA GLU A 73 8.46 3.80 4.55
C GLU A 73 7.92 3.14 3.29
N LEU A 74 8.26 3.69 2.12
CA LEU A 74 8.07 3.02 0.84
C LEU A 74 9.33 3.10 -0.01
N TYR A 75 9.93 1.95 -0.27
CA TYR A 75 11.07 1.79 -1.17
C TYR A 75 10.65 1.10 -2.46
N PHE A 76 11.16 1.58 -3.58
CA PHE A 76 10.85 1.05 -4.89
C PHE A 76 12.02 1.12 -5.87
N ARG A 77 12.46 -0.05 -6.38
CA ARG A 77 13.47 -0.19 -7.45
C ARG A 77 14.70 0.72 -7.26
N GLY A 78 15.40 0.62 -6.13
CA GLY A 78 16.60 1.45 -5.90
C GLY A 78 16.32 2.76 -5.18
N LYS A 79 15.07 3.20 -5.07
CA LYS A 79 14.72 4.54 -4.62
C LYS A 79 13.72 4.53 -3.46
N THR A 80 14.02 5.28 -2.41
CA THR A 80 13.05 5.60 -1.37
C THR A 80 12.04 6.64 -1.91
N ILE A 81 10.77 6.24 -1.99
CA ILE A 81 9.64 7.11 -2.38
C ILE A 81 9.13 7.90 -1.18
N VAL A 82 8.94 7.21 -0.05
CA VAL A 82 8.57 7.83 1.24
C VAL A 82 9.61 7.41 2.26
N PRO A 83 10.40 8.33 2.84
CA PRO A 83 11.42 7.99 3.82
C PRO A 83 10.85 7.82 5.23
N ALA A 84 11.32 6.80 5.94
CA ALA A 84 11.06 6.64 7.37
C ALA A 84 11.74 7.76 8.17
N ARG A 85 11.17 8.05 9.35
CA ARG A 85 11.72 8.99 10.34
C ARG A 85 12.08 8.31 11.65
N LEU A 86 11.80 7.01 11.78
CA LEU A 86 12.19 6.15 12.89
C LEU A 86 12.71 4.81 12.35
N CYS A 87 13.55 4.14 13.13
CA CYS A 87 13.99 2.77 12.82
C CYS A 87 12.81 1.79 12.89
N MET A 88 12.71 0.91 11.89
CA MET A 88 11.70 -0.14 11.84
C MET A 88 12.26 -1.47 12.33
N THR A 89 11.40 -2.32 12.90
CA THR A 89 11.76 -3.67 13.36
C THR A 89 11.53 -4.75 12.31
N ASN A 90 10.60 -4.53 11.37
CA ASN A 90 10.22 -5.48 10.34
C ASN A 90 10.10 -4.81 8.96
N LEU A 91 10.14 -5.63 7.91
CA LEU A 91 10.01 -5.20 6.53
C LEU A 91 9.11 -6.18 5.77
N LEU A 92 8.19 -5.64 4.97
CA LEU A 92 7.48 -6.41 3.96
C LEU A 92 8.12 -6.17 2.60
N ILE A 93 8.71 -7.22 2.01
CA ILE A 93 9.44 -7.11 0.75
C ILE A 93 8.76 -7.97 -0.31
N VAL A 94 8.48 -7.36 -1.46
CA VAL A 94 8.06 -8.08 -2.67
C VAL A 94 9.25 -8.15 -3.61
N TYR A 95 9.69 -9.35 -3.89
CA TYR A 95 10.75 -9.62 -4.85
C TYR A 95 10.23 -10.52 -5.95
N LYS A 96 10.84 -10.39 -7.13
CA LYS A 96 10.56 -11.30 -8.22
C LYS A 96 11.23 -12.63 -7.93
N LYS A 97 10.46 -13.71 -7.83
CA LYS A 97 11.02 -15.06 -7.84
C LYS A 97 11.66 -15.29 -9.21
N LEU A 98 12.97 -15.56 -9.23
CA LEU A 98 13.62 -16.09 -10.42
C LEU A 98 13.10 -17.53 -10.59
N GLN A 99 12.34 -17.77 -11.64
CA GLN A 99 12.04 -19.14 -12.05
C GLN A 99 13.34 -19.70 -12.62
N ALA A 100 13.85 -20.77 -12.03
CA ALA A 100 14.90 -21.55 -12.66
C ALA A 100 14.27 -22.19 -13.90
N ASN A 101 14.66 -21.73 -15.08
CA ASN A 101 14.35 -22.46 -16.30
C ASN A 101 15.15 -23.76 -16.22
N ASN A 102 14.51 -24.90 -16.09
CA ASN A 102 15.16 -26.22 -16.18
C ASN A 102 15.62 -26.55 -17.61
N ASN A 103 15.82 -25.53 -18.45
CA ASN A 103 16.31 -25.66 -19.80
C ASN A 103 17.63 -24.91 -19.87
N GLU A 104 18.70 -25.68 -19.83
CA GLU A 104 20.06 -25.26 -20.16
C GLU A 104 20.08 -24.61 -21.55
N THR A 105 20.24 -23.29 -21.62
CA THR A 105 21.23 -22.54 -22.42
C THR A 105 20.88 -21.05 -22.39
N GLY A 106 21.91 -20.22 -22.33
CA GLY A 106 21.84 -18.85 -21.83
C GLY A 106 20.94 -17.91 -22.65
N GLN A 107 20.12 -17.14 -21.93
CA GLN A 107 19.99 -15.69 -22.06
C GLN A 107 19.12 -15.23 -20.88
N GLN A 108 19.71 -14.53 -19.92
CA GLN A 108 19.00 -13.96 -18.76
C GLN A 108 17.98 -12.92 -19.26
N SER A 109 16.74 -13.33 -19.53
CA SER A 109 15.69 -12.41 -19.96
C SER A 109 15.36 -11.43 -18.85
N LYS A 110 15.61 -10.15 -19.13
CA LYS A 110 15.39 -9.00 -18.25
C LYS A 110 13.89 -8.74 -18.13
N VAL A 111 13.21 -9.48 -17.26
CA VAL A 111 11.76 -9.34 -17.09
C VAL A 111 11.45 -8.06 -16.31
N PRO A 112 10.61 -7.13 -16.83
CA PRO A 112 10.26 -5.90 -16.14
C PRO A 112 9.23 -6.17 -15.03
N CYS A 113 9.60 -5.94 -13.77
CA CYS A 113 8.68 -6.09 -12.64
C CYS A 113 7.82 -4.84 -12.51
N ILE A 114 6.64 -4.77 -13.14
CA ILE A 114 5.72 -3.65 -12.94
C ILE A 114 5.15 -3.76 -11.52
N TYR A 115 5.47 -2.78 -10.68
CA TYR A 115 4.82 -2.63 -9.38
C TYR A 115 4.11 -1.29 -9.35
N HIS A 116 2.90 -1.29 -8.80
CA HIS A 116 2.09 -0.09 -8.68
C HIS A 116 2.25 0.43 -7.25
N SER A 117 3.17 1.37 -7.05
CA SER A 117 3.22 2.16 -5.82
C SER A 117 2.27 3.34 -5.98
N ILE A 118 1.31 3.46 -5.06
CA ILE A 118 0.44 4.62 -5.00
C ILE A 118 0.85 5.44 -3.77
N SER A 119 1.39 6.63 -4.03
CA SER A 119 1.48 7.68 -3.01
C SER A 119 0.11 8.39 -2.97
N ILE A 120 -0.57 8.28 -1.84
CA ILE A 120 -1.89 8.89 -1.63
C ILE A 120 -1.65 10.28 -1.01
N LYS A 121 -1.84 11.34 -1.81
CA LYS A 121 -1.95 12.71 -1.27
C LYS A 121 -3.39 12.91 -0.77
N PRO A 122 -3.59 13.42 0.46
CA PRO A 122 -4.93 13.68 0.97
C PRO A 122 -5.56 14.81 0.16
N ASP A 123 -6.73 14.52 -0.41
CA ASP A 123 -7.60 15.51 -1.02
C ASP A 123 -8.38 16.22 0.10
N GLN A 124 -8.08 17.51 0.29
CA GLN A 124 -8.68 18.38 1.30
C GLN A 124 -10.13 18.79 0.94
N THR A 125 -10.70 18.32 -0.17
CA THR A 125 -12.01 18.76 -0.65
C THR A 125 -12.89 17.59 -1.06
N ARG A 126 -13.86 17.20 -0.21
CA ARG A 126 -14.90 16.24 -0.61
C ARG A 126 -15.72 16.78 -1.78
N ARG A 127 -15.53 16.18 -2.96
CA ARG A 127 -16.55 15.67 -3.91
C ARG A 127 -15.78 14.95 -5.02
N ILE A 128 -16.02 13.64 -5.14
CA ILE A 128 -15.48 12.68 -6.13
C ILE A 128 -14.73 13.35 -7.30
N PRO A 129 -13.39 13.24 -7.41
CA PRO A 129 -12.67 13.67 -8.62
C PRO A 129 -12.02 12.52 -9.40
N THR A 130 -12.17 12.66 -10.72
CA THR A 130 -11.96 11.73 -11.83
C THR A 130 -10.54 11.77 -12.44
N HIS A 131 -9.52 12.27 -11.75
CA HIS A 131 -8.19 12.41 -12.37
C HIS A 131 -7.19 11.31 -12.01
N ILE A 132 -7.09 10.37 -12.93
CA ILE A 132 -6.05 9.34 -13.02
C ILE A 132 -4.80 9.96 -13.65
N ARG A 133 -3.68 9.97 -12.91
CA ARG A 133 -2.33 9.94 -13.51
C ARG A 133 -1.74 8.56 -13.24
N GLY A 134 -2.09 7.61 -14.10
CA GLY A 134 -1.42 6.34 -14.23
C GLY A 134 -0.42 6.44 -15.37
N SER A 135 0.87 6.23 -15.08
CA SER A 135 1.83 5.99 -16.14
C SER A 135 1.73 4.51 -16.52
N TYR A 136 1.15 4.23 -17.68
CA TYR A 136 1.16 2.92 -18.32
C TYR A 136 2.53 2.72 -18.96
N PHE A 137 3.27 1.71 -18.53
CA PHE A 137 4.44 1.22 -19.26
C PHE A 137 4.24 -0.28 -19.44
N TRP A 138 4.13 -0.66 -20.71
CA TRP A 138 4.00 -2.03 -21.21
C TRP A 138 5.22 -2.88 -20.83
#